data_AF-A0A523DWI6-F1
#
_entry.id   AF-A0A523DWI6-F1
#
_cell.length_a   1.000
_cell.length_b   1.000
_cell.length_c   1.000
_cell.angle_alpha   90.00
_cell.angle_beta   90.00
_cell.angle_gamma   90.00
#
_symmetry.space_group_name_H-M   'P 1'
#
loop_
_entity.id
_entity.type
_entity.pdbx_description
1 polymer ?
#
loop_
_entity_poly.entity_id
_entity_poly.type
_entity_poly.pdbx_seq_one_letter_code
_entity_poly.pdbx_strand_id
1 'polypeptide(L)' 'MLAPDFVEAAHAIARKTGTRVQPTGAFAAHLLGLSAPVPANIVYLTDGLSRAIRVREQTISFKHTTAKELLPE' A
#
# COMPACT_ATOMS: atom_id res chain seq x y z
N MET A 1 16.26 -5.50 6.06
CA MET A 1 15.19 -6.08 5.21
C MET A 1 13.91 -6.15 6.03
N LEU A 2 12.98 -5.18 5.88
CA LEU A 2 11.71 -5.13 6.64
C LEU A 2 10.51 -4.72 5.76
N ALA A 3 10.65 -4.80 4.43
CA ALA A 3 9.57 -4.56 3.49
C ALA A 3 8.45 -5.64 3.44
N PRO A 4 8.66 -6.94 3.79
CA PRO A 4 7.60 -7.93 3.57
C PRO A 4 6.36 -7.66 4.43
N ASP A 5 6.51 -7.19 5.67
CA ASP A 5 5.39 -6.98 6.60
C ASP A 5 4.29 -6.06 6.04
N PHE A 6 4.65 -4.94 5.42
CA PHE A 6 3.67 -3.97 4.93
C PHE A 6 3.06 -4.36 3.59
N VAL A 7 3.88 -4.92 2.70
CA VAL A 7 3.44 -5.40 1.39
C VAL A 7 2.50 -6.59 1.57
N GLU A 8 2.86 -7.54 2.43
CA GLU A 8 2.03 -8.70 2.74
C GLU A 8 0.74 -8.28 3.44
N ALA A 9 0.79 -7.36 4.42
CA ALA A 9 -0.41 -6.86 5.08
C ALA A 9 -1.38 -6.21 4.07
N ALA A 10 -0.88 -5.35 3.18
CA ALA A 10 -1.71 -4.71 2.16
C ALA A 10 -2.36 -5.73 1.21
N HIS A 11 -1.60 -6.72 0.73
CA HIS A 11 -2.13 -7.77 -0.16
C HIS A 11 -3.07 -8.74 0.57
N ALA A 12 -2.81 -9.08 1.84
CA ALA A 12 -3.71 -9.91 2.64
C ALA A 12 -5.07 -9.24 2.80
N ILE A 13 -5.08 -7.92 3.01
CA ILE A 13 -6.29 -7.12 3.10
C ILE A 13 -7.02 -7.07 1.77
N ALA A 14 -6.29 -6.82 0.67
CA ALA A 14 -6.81 -6.81 -0.69
C ALA A 14 -7.54 -8.12 -1.02
N ARG A 15 -6.91 -9.26 -0.73
CA ARG A 15 -7.49 -10.61 -0.87
C ARG A 15 -8.74 -10.79 -0.02
N LYS A 16 -8.72 -10.33 1.24
CA LYS A 16 -9.87 -10.44 2.15
C LYS A 16 -11.08 -9.62 1.68
N THR A 17 -10.87 -8.47 1.06
CA THR A 17 -11.96 -7.59 0.61
C THR A 17 -12.32 -7.72 -0.87
N GLY A 18 -11.59 -8.54 -1.64
CA GLY A 18 -11.82 -8.66 -3.08
C GLY A 18 -11.51 -7.36 -3.84
N THR A 19 -10.53 -6.60 -3.35
CA THR A 19 -10.14 -5.28 -3.87
C THR A 19 -8.70 -5.31 -4.36
N ARG A 20 -8.34 -4.45 -5.29
CA ARG A 20 -6.96 -4.25 -5.75
C ARG A 20 -6.26 -3.20 -4.92
N VAL A 21 -4.94 -3.33 -4.74
CA VAL A 21 -4.12 -2.36 -4.02
C VAL A 21 -2.81 -2.11 -4.77
N GLN A 22 -2.35 -0.86 -4.83
CA GLN A 22 -1.07 -0.50 -5.46
C GLN A 22 -0.29 0.51 -4.63
N PRO A 23 1.01 0.27 -4.37
CA PRO A 23 1.83 1.22 -3.63
C PRO A 23 2.02 2.51 -4.42
N THR A 24 2.12 3.65 -3.74
CA THR A 24 2.34 4.95 -4.40
C THR A 24 3.32 5.85 -3.65
N GLY A 25 3.75 6.93 -4.31
CA GLY A 25 4.59 7.98 -3.76
C GLY A 25 5.91 7.48 -3.15
N ALA A 26 6.23 7.97 -1.95
CA ALA A 26 7.47 7.63 -1.25
C ALA A 26 7.63 6.13 -0.98
N PHE A 27 6.53 5.41 -0.77
CA PHE A 27 6.59 3.97 -0.55
C PHE A 27 6.86 3.20 -1.85
N ALA A 28 6.29 3.62 -2.99
CA ALA A 28 6.66 3.05 -4.29
C ALA A 28 8.14 3.31 -4.60
N ALA A 29 8.64 4.51 -4.35
CA ALA A 29 10.07 4.82 -4.52
C ALA A 29 10.97 3.96 -3.62
N HIS A 30 10.56 3.70 -2.38
CA HIS A 30 11.26 2.79 -1.47
C HIS A 30 11.32 1.36 -2.03
N LEU A 31 10.21 0.83 -2.53
CA LEU A 31 10.16 -0.52 -3.12
C LEU A 31 11.06 -0.65 -4.36
N LEU A 32 11.26 0.44 -5.11
CA LEU A 32 12.14 0.49 -6.28
C LEU A 32 13.62 0.72 -5.93
N GLY A 33 13.97 0.84 -4.65
CA GLY A 33 15.34 1.15 -4.22
C GLY A 33 15.78 2.59 -4.51
N LEU A 34 14.81 3.47 -4.83
CA LEU A 34 15.05 4.89 -5.15
C LEU A 34 15.02 5.79 -3.90
N SER A 35 14.72 5.24 -2.73
CA SER A 35 14.66 5.95 -1.44
C SER A 35 15.01 5.05 -0.26
N ALA A 36 15.78 5.57 0.71
CA ALA A 36 16.44 4.77 1.75
C ALA A 36 15.63 4.53 3.04
N PRO A 37 14.80 5.45 3.58
CA PRO A 37 13.92 5.10 4.71
C PRO A 37 12.51 4.71 4.26
N VAL A 38 11.93 3.70 4.93
CA VAL A 38 10.50 3.42 4.83
C VAL A 38 9.73 4.60 5.43
N PRO A 39 8.76 5.21 4.73
CA PRO A 39 8.00 6.33 5.27
C PRO A 39 7.12 5.90 6.44
N ALA A 40 6.94 6.79 7.43
CA ALA A 40 6.04 6.56 8.57
C ALA A 40 4.57 6.34 8.14
N ASN A 41 4.19 6.98 7.03
CA ASN A 41 2.91 6.78 6.36
C ASN A 41 3.12 6.13 5.00
N ILE A 42 2.69 4.88 4.90
CA ILE A 42 2.71 4.07 3.69
C ILE A 42 1.38 4.27 2.98
N VAL A 43 1.41 4.66 1.70
CA VAL A 43 0.18 4.95 0.95
C VAL A 43 -0.02 3.93 -0.15
N TYR A 44 -1.22 3.35 -0.20
CA TYR A 44 -1.71 2.50 -1.27
C TYR A 44 -2.94 3.14 -1.93
N LEU A 45 -3.02 3.03 -3.25
CA LEU A 45 -4.26 3.21 -3.99
C LEU A 45 -5.08 1.91 -3.93
N THR A 46 -6.40 2.00 -3.88
CA THR A 46 -7.30 0.84 -3.92
C THR A 46 -8.60 1.17 -4.63
N ASP A 47 -9.23 0.19 -5.27
CA ASP A 47 -10.60 0.29 -5.77
C ASP A 47 -11.67 0.02 -4.68
N GLY A 48 -11.22 -0.36 -3.48
CA GLY A 48 -12.04 -0.54 -2.30
C GLY A 48 -12.22 0.71 -1.44
N LEU A 49 -12.73 0.53 -0.23
CA LEU A 49 -12.95 1.63 0.72
C LEU A 49 -11.63 2.27 1.19
N SER A 50 -11.62 3.60 1.25
CA SER A 50 -10.56 4.35 1.94
C SER A 50 -10.54 3.99 3.42
N ARG A 51 -9.36 3.60 3.93
CA ARG A 51 -9.15 3.28 5.34
C ARG A 51 -7.68 3.39 5.69
N ALA A 52 -7.38 3.51 6.97
CA ALA A 52 -6.01 3.42 7.47
C ALA A 52 -5.91 2.31 8.51
N ILE A 53 -4.78 1.62 8.54
CA ILE A 53 -4.45 0.64 9.56
C ILE A 53 -3.07 0.93 10.13
N ARG A 54 -2.89 0.59 11.40
CA ARG A 54 -1.58 0.64 12.04
C ARG A 54 -0.91 -0.71 11.92
N VAL A 55 0.32 -0.74 11.42
CA VAL A 55 1.18 -1.92 11.42
C VAL A 55 2.48 -1.52 12.11
N ARG A 56 2.68 -2.01 13.32
CA ARG A 56 3.81 -1.62 14.19
C ARG A 56 3.80 -0.10 14.42
N GLU A 57 4.91 0.57 14.14
CA GLU A 57 5.06 2.03 14.29
C GLU A 57 4.65 2.81 13.03
N GLN A 58 4.23 2.12 11.97
CA GLN A 58 3.87 2.72 10.69
C GLN A 58 2.37 2.62 10.43
N THR A 59 1.86 3.50 9.58
CA THR A 59 0.46 3.52 9.17
C THR A 59 0.37 3.19 7.70
N ILE A 60 -0.49 2.24 7.33
CA ILE A 60 -0.85 1.95 5.94
C ILE A 60 -2.17 2.67 5.65
N SER A 61 -2.13 3.64 4.75
CA SER A 61 -3.27 4.42 4.28
C SER A 61 -3.71 3.91 2.91
N PHE A 62 -4.91 3.37 2.82
CA PHE A 62 -5.57 3.03 1.57
C PHE A 62 -6.41 4.22 1.11
N LYS A 63 -6.12 4.72 -0.09
CA LYS A 63 -6.87 5.78 -0.76
C LYS A 63 -7.70 5.19 -1.88
N HIS A 64 -9.00 5.38 -1.81
CA HIS A 64 -9.91 4.98 -2.86
C HIS A 64 -9.57 5.70 -4.18
N THR A 65 -9.58 4.95 -5.27
CA THR A 65 -9.51 5.42 -6.65
C THR A 65 -10.38 4.52 -7.53
N THR A 66 -10.63 4.95 -8.77
CA THR A 66 -11.35 4.08 -9.72
C THR A 66 -10.41 2.99 -10.24
N ALA A 67 -10.95 1.81 -10.55
CA ALA A 67 -10.15 0.68 -11.04
C ALA A 67 -9.36 1.01 -12.33
N LYS A 68 -9.79 1.99 -13.12
CA LYS A 68 -9.09 2.48 -14.32
C LYS A 68 -7.75 3.14 -14.00
N GLU A 69 -7.62 3.75 -12.83
CA GLU A 69 -6.39 4.41 -12.38
C GLU A 69 -5.39 3.43 -11.75
N LEU A 70 -5.80 2.18 -11.54
CA LEU A 70 -4.91 1.11 -11.10
C LEU A 70 -4.29 0.43 -12.33
N LEU A 71 -3.01 0.07 -12.24
CA LEU A 71 -2.38 -0.80 -13.21
C LEU A 71 -3.14 -2.13 -13.35
N PRO A 72 -3.25 -2.68 -14.56
CA PRO A 72 -3.75 -4.04 -14.76
C PRO A 72 -2.85 -5.04 -14.03
N GLU A 73 -3.45 -6.16 -13.59
CA GLU A 73 -2.72 -7.29 -13.01
C GLU A 73 -1.97 -8.08 -14.09
#